data_AF-A0A2R7LQF3-F1
#
_entry.id   AF-A0A2R7LQF3-F1
#
_cell.length_a   1.000
_cell.length_b   1.000
_cell.length_c   1.000
_cell.angle_alpha   90.00
_cell.angle_beta   90.00
_cell.angle_gamma   90.00
#
_symmetry.space_group_name_H-M   'P 1'
#
loop_
_entity.id
_entity.type
_entity.pdbx_description
1 polymer ?
#
loop_
_entity_poly.entity_id
_entity_poly.type
_entity_poly.pdbx_seq_one_letter_code
_entity_poly.pdbx_strand_id
1 'polypeptide(L)'
;MSNYALSLLMAVIACVIGGAFGGMALARPLADVGVQAAGPDNRVQARAFGGLLVLAHGGAALYLGYQPSVGAAMAFALALAWFGSALGRVVAIRRDGVSARAETGNLVFEILIGLTLSLPFFNAGRLVLHGGMIA
;
A
#
# COMPACT_ATOMS: atom_id res chain seq x y z
N MET A 1 0.52 -7.69 -24.48
CA MET A 1 -0.05 -6.57 -23.70
C MET A 1 1.05 -5.58 -23.39
N SER A 2 0.78 -4.27 -23.46
CA SER A 2 1.78 -3.24 -23.10
C SER A 2 2.23 -3.41 -21.65
N ASN A 3 3.53 -3.25 -21.37
CA ASN A 3 4.10 -3.30 -20.02
C ASN A 3 3.38 -2.35 -19.04
N TYR A 4 2.83 -1.25 -19.57
CA TYR A 4 2.04 -0.30 -18.80
C TYR A 4 0.68 -0.86 -18.33
N ALA A 5 -0.04 -1.55 -19.21
CA ALA A 5 -1.32 -2.19 -18.85
C ALA A 5 -1.13 -3.27 -17.77
N LEU A 6 -0.03 -4.03 -17.86
CA LEU A 6 0.33 -4.99 -16.82
C LEU A 6 0.61 -4.30 -15.49
N SER A 7 1.36 -3.19 -15.49
CA SER A 7 1.62 -2.43 -14.25
C SER A 7 0.36 -1.83 -13.63
N LEU A 8 -0.59 -1.35 -14.45
CA LEU A 8 -1.88 -0.86 -13.96
C LEU A 8 -2.69 -2.00 -13.31
N LEU A 9 -2.75 -3.16 -13.96
CA LEU A 9 -3.46 -4.33 -13.42
C LEU A 9 -2.85 -4.76 -12.07
N MET A 10 -1.53 -4.83 -11.98
CA MET A 10 -0.83 -5.17 -10.74
C MET A 10 -1.12 -4.15 -9.63
N ALA A 11 -1.12 -2.86 -9.95
CA ALA A 11 -1.47 -1.81 -8.99
C ALA A 11 -2.92 -1.92 -8.52
N VAL A 12 -3.87 -2.24 -9.41
CA VAL A 12 -5.27 -2.48 -9.02
C VAL A 12 -5.37 -3.68 -8.08
N ILE A 13 -4.66 -4.78 -8.34
CA ILE A 13 -4.64 -5.94 -7.44
C ILE A 13 -4.08 -5.56 -6.06
N ALA A 14 -2.97 -4.81 -6.03
CA ALA A 14 -2.42 -4.31 -4.77
C ALA A 14 -3.40 -3.38 -4.04
N CYS A 15 -4.13 -2.54 -4.77
CA CYS A 15 -5.23 -1.73 -4.23
C CYS A 15 -6.33 -2.59 -3.59
N VAL A 16 -6.76 -3.66 -4.27
CA VAL A 16 -7.79 -4.57 -3.73
C VAL A 16 -7.30 -5.26 -2.46
N ILE A 17 -6.05 -5.73 -2.43
CA ILE A 17 -5.46 -6.38 -1.27
C ILE A 17 -5.41 -5.41 -0.08
N GLY A 18 -4.86 -4.20 -0.27
CA GLY A 18 -4.78 -3.19 0.78
C GLY A 18 -6.16 -2.73 1.27
N GLY A 19 -7.12 -2.59 0.35
CA GLY A 19 -8.53 -2.31 0.68
C GLY A 19 -9.19 -3.43 1.48
N ALA A 20 -8.91 -4.70 1.16
CA ALA A 20 -9.40 -5.86 1.91
C ALA A 20 -8.82 -5.90 3.33
N PHE A 21 -7.53 -5.61 3.51
CA PHE A 21 -6.92 -5.45 4.84
C PHE A 21 -7.59 -4.34 5.64
N GLY A 22 -7.86 -3.19 5.01
CA GLY A 22 -8.60 -2.10 5.62
C GLY A 22 -10.03 -2.51 6.02
N GLY A 23 -10.73 -3.24 5.15
CA GLY A 23 -12.08 -3.75 5.40
C GLY A 23 -12.13 -4.76 6.54
N MET A 24 -11.13 -5.64 6.64
CA MET A 24 -10.99 -6.55 7.78
C MET A 24 -10.77 -5.79 9.08
N ALA A 25 -9.85 -4.80 9.10
CA ALA A 25 -9.60 -3.97 10.29
C ALA A 25 -10.84 -3.15 10.70
N LEU A 26 -11.64 -2.70 9.73
CA LEU A 26 -12.89 -1.98 9.97
C LEU A 26 -14.00 -2.89 10.53
N ALA A 27 -14.20 -4.06 9.92
CA ALA A 27 -15.27 -5.00 10.27
C ALA A 27 -14.98 -5.75 11.58
N ARG A 28 -13.74 -6.22 11.74
CA ARG A 28 -13.27 -6.98 12.90
C ARG A 28 -11.88 -6.46 13.29
N PRO A 29 -11.80 -5.42 14.14
CA PRO A 29 -10.53 -4.97 14.69
C PRO A 29 -9.95 -6.11 15.55
N LEU A 30 -9.13 -6.94 14.93
CA LEU A 30 -8.43 -8.06 15.56
C LEU A 30 -7.42 -7.50 16.56
N ALA A 31 -7.31 -8.14 17.72
CA ALA A 31 -6.30 -7.82 18.72
C ALA A 31 -4.86 -8.09 18.22
N ASP A 32 -4.70 -8.84 17.12
CA ASP A 32 -3.42 -9.36 16.61
C ASP A 32 -2.82 -8.56 15.44
N VAL A 33 -3.46 -7.50 14.95
CA VAL A 33 -2.82 -6.61 13.96
C VAL A 33 -1.92 -5.61 14.71
N GLY A 34 -0.80 -6.10 15.23
CA GLY A 34 0.37 -5.30 15.61
C GLY A 34 0.21 -4.25 16.72
N VAL A 35 -0.93 -4.18 17.42
CA VAL A 35 -1.09 -3.31 18.58
C VAL A 35 -1.53 -4.14 19.79
N GLN A 36 -0.56 -4.80 20.43
CA GLN A 36 -0.69 -5.46 21.73
C GLN A 36 -0.88 -4.45 22.88
N ALA A 37 -1.84 -3.55 22.76
CA ALA A 37 -2.34 -2.72 23.86
C ALA A 37 -3.87 -2.80 23.83
N ALA A 38 -4.43 -3.89 24.34
CA ALA A 38 -5.85 -4.17 24.33
C ALA A 38 -6.61 -3.25 25.31
N GLY A 39 -6.98 -2.06 24.82
CA GLY A 39 -7.97 -1.16 25.40
C GLY A 39 -9.06 -0.79 24.37
N PRO A 40 -10.25 -0.34 24.79
CA PRO A 40 -11.34 0.08 23.88
C PRO A 40 -10.91 1.17 22.88
N ASP A 41 -9.98 2.05 23.25
CA ASP A 41 -9.43 3.11 22.39
C ASP A 41 -8.68 2.56 21.18
N ASN A 42 -8.06 1.39 21.32
CA ASN A 42 -7.28 0.76 20.25
C ASN A 42 -8.18 0.18 19.15
N ARG A 43 -9.42 -0.22 19.48
CA ARG A 43 -10.40 -0.68 18.46
C ARG A 43 -10.90 0.46 17.59
N VAL A 44 -11.08 1.66 18.17
CA VAL A 44 -11.46 2.86 17.43
C VAL A 44 -10.34 3.25 16.47
N GLN A 45 -9.09 3.26 16.94
CA GLN A 45 -7.93 3.54 16.09
C GLN A 45 -7.76 2.51 14.96
N ALA A 46 -7.93 1.21 15.27
CA ALA A 46 -7.87 0.14 14.27
C ALA A 46 -8.94 0.30 13.18
N ARG A 47 -10.18 0.65 13.57
CA ARG A 47 -11.27 0.92 12.61
C ARG A 47 -11.03 2.18 11.80
N ALA A 48 -10.53 3.25 12.42
CA ALA A 48 -10.17 4.48 11.73
C ALA A 48 -9.09 4.24 10.67
N PHE A 49 -8.04 3.48 11.03
CA PHE A 49 -7.01 3.07 10.08
C PHE A 49 -7.56 2.15 8.98
N GLY A 50 -8.46 1.23 9.34
CA GLY A 50 -9.16 0.37 8.38
C GLY A 50 -9.97 1.16 7.34
N GLY A 51 -10.76 2.14 7.80
CA GLY A 51 -11.52 3.03 6.93
C GLY A 51 -10.62 3.88 6.03
N LEU A 52 -9.50 4.39 6.56
CA LEU A 52 -8.49 5.11 5.78
C LEU A 52 -7.93 4.21 4.67
N LEU A 53 -7.54 2.98 4.98
CA LEU A 53 -7.01 2.05 3.97
C LEU A 53 -8.03 1.75 2.88
N VAL A 54 -9.29 1.49 3.24
CA VAL A 54 -10.38 1.24 2.27
C VAL A 54 -10.55 2.43 1.33
N LEU A 55 -10.68 3.64 1.87
CA LEU A 55 -10.90 4.84 1.06
C LEU A 55 -9.67 5.19 0.22
N ALA A 56 -8.46 5.08 0.77
CA ALA A 56 -7.23 5.41 0.06
C ALA A 56 -6.99 4.44 -1.11
N HIS A 57 -7.13 3.12 -0.88
CA HIS A 57 -6.92 2.13 -1.94
C HIS A 57 -8.10 2.11 -2.94
N GLY A 58 -9.34 2.26 -2.47
CA GLY A 58 -10.51 2.38 -3.33
C GLY A 58 -10.44 3.63 -4.22
N GLY A 59 -10.07 4.78 -3.66
CA GLY A 59 -9.85 6.01 -4.40
C GLY A 59 -8.74 5.87 -5.45
N ALA A 60 -7.59 5.31 -5.08
CA ALA A 60 -6.50 5.07 -6.02
C ALA A 60 -6.92 4.11 -7.15
N ALA A 61 -7.63 3.02 -6.85
CA ALA A 61 -8.14 2.08 -7.86
C ALA A 61 -9.14 2.74 -8.82
N LEU A 62 -10.07 3.55 -8.30
CA LEU A 62 -11.02 4.30 -9.12
C LEU A 62 -10.29 5.25 -10.08
N TYR A 63 -9.32 6.02 -9.58
CA TYR A 63 -8.55 6.94 -10.42
C TYR A 63 -7.63 6.23 -11.41
N LEU A 64 -7.13 5.03 -11.11
CA LEU A 64 -6.40 4.21 -12.09
C LEU A 64 -7.25 3.83 -13.29
N GLY A 65 -8.57 3.64 -13.10
CA GLY A 65 -9.52 3.38 -14.19
C GLY A 65 -10.05 4.63 -14.89
N TYR A 66 -10.24 5.73 -14.14
CA TYR A 66 -10.80 6.98 -14.67
C TYR A 66 -9.75 7.89 -15.33
N GLN A 67 -8.69 8.23 -14.59
CA GLN A 67 -7.60 9.09 -15.06
C GLN A 67 -6.25 8.48 -14.64
N PRO A 68 -5.67 7.58 -15.46
CA PRO A 68 -4.57 6.71 -15.06
C PRO A 68 -3.31 7.43 -14.56
N SER A 69 -3.01 8.64 -15.05
CA SER A 69 -1.86 9.42 -14.59
C SER A 69 -1.99 9.89 -13.14
N VAL A 70 -3.18 10.35 -12.75
CA VAL A 70 -3.50 10.73 -11.36
C VAL A 70 -3.54 9.47 -10.49
N GLY A 71 -4.18 8.41 -10.98
CA GLY A 71 -4.21 7.12 -10.29
C GLY A 71 -2.82 6.55 -10.01
N ALA A 72 -1.89 6.66 -10.97
CA ALA A 72 -0.51 6.23 -10.80
C ALA A 72 0.24 7.04 -9.72
N ALA A 73 0.04 8.36 -9.67
CA ALA A 73 0.62 9.19 -8.62
C ALA A 73 0.04 8.87 -7.23
N MET A 74 -1.28 8.63 -7.14
CA MET A 74 -1.93 8.20 -5.89
C MET A 74 -1.44 6.82 -5.44
N ALA A 75 -1.30 5.86 -6.36
CA ALA A 75 -0.75 4.55 -6.07
C ALA A 75 0.70 4.65 -5.58
N PHE A 76 1.51 5.54 -6.16
CA PHE A 76 2.86 5.82 -5.66
C PHE A 76 2.86 6.43 -4.26
N ALA A 77 1.94 7.35 -3.95
CA ALA A 77 1.79 7.87 -2.58
C ALA A 77 1.45 6.76 -1.58
N LEU A 78 0.57 5.83 -1.96
CA LEU A 78 0.28 4.63 -1.16
C LEU A 78 1.51 3.72 -1.03
N ALA A 79 2.29 3.55 -2.09
CA ALA A 79 3.55 2.80 -2.04
C ALA A 79 4.50 3.35 -0.97
N LEU A 80 4.64 4.68 -0.90
CA LEU A 80 5.45 5.33 0.13
C LEU A 80 4.91 5.08 1.54
N ALA A 81 3.59 5.00 1.73
CA ALA A 81 3.01 4.63 3.02
C ALA A 81 3.39 3.20 3.44
N TRP A 82 3.34 2.24 2.51
CA TRP A 82 3.77 0.85 2.76
C TRP A 82 5.29 0.74 3.01
N PHE A 83 6.11 1.51 2.30
CA PHE A 83 7.56 1.56 2.60
C PHE A 83 7.85 2.23 3.94
N GLY A 84 7.07 3.25 4.32
CA GLY A 84 7.13 3.88 5.64
C GLY A 84 6.82 2.90 6.77
N SER A 85 5.80 2.06 6.60
CA SER A 85 5.47 1.02 7.59
C SER A 85 6.57 -0.04 7.70
N ALA A 86 7.12 -0.50 6.56
CA ALA A 86 8.25 -1.42 6.53
C ALA A 86 9.49 -0.83 7.25
N LEU A 87 9.81 0.45 7.00
CA LEU A 87 10.89 1.15 7.71
C LEU A 87 10.62 1.24 9.21
N GLY A 88 9.40 1.59 9.61
CA GLY A 88 8.99 1.63 11.01
C GLY A 88 9.19 0.27 11.70
N ARG A 89 8.82 -0.82 11.02
CA ARG A 89 9.00 -2.20 11.52
C ARG A 89 10.47 -2.55 11.69
N VAL A 90 11.33 -2.18 10.72
CA VAL A 90 12.79 -2.36 10.85
C VAL A 90 13.35 -1.59 12.04
N VAL A 91 12.88 -0.36 12.27
CA VAL A 91 13.29 0.45 13.42
C VAL A 91 12.84 -0.20 14.73
N ALA A 92 11.60 -0.69 14.82
CA ALA A 92 11.06 -1.36 16.01
C ALA A 92 11.81 -2.66 16.33
N ILE A 93 12.13 -3.49 15.32
CA ILE A 93 12.96 -4.69 15.51
C ILE A 93 14.33 -4.32 16.09
N ARG A 94 14.94 -3.22 15.61
CA ARG A 94 16.27 -2.78 16.04
C ARG A 94 16.29 -2.11 17.41
N ARG A 95 15.27 -1.31 17.75
CA ARG A 95 15.25 -0.48 18.96
C ARG A 95 14.48 -1.12 20.11
N ASP A 96 13.38 -1.79 19.80
CA ASP A 96 12.44 -2.31 20.79
C ASP A 96 12.57 -3.84 20.95
N GLY A 97 13.52 -4.46 20.25
CA GLY A 97 13.85 -5.89 20.39
C GLY A 97 12.76 -6.84 19.89
N VAL A 98 11.84 -6.36 19.06
CA VAL A 98 10.74 -7.17 18.49
C VAL A 98 11.33 -8.31 17.65
N SER A 99 10.73 -9.51 17.75
CA SER A 99 11.20 -10.69 17.03
C SER A 99 11.19 -10.50 15.52
N ALA A 100 12.38 -10.41 14.91
CA ALA A 100 12.54 -10.28 13.46
C ALA A 100 11.86 -11.44 12.70
N ARG A 101 11.92 -12.66 13.25
CA ARG A 101 11.31 -13.85 12.62
C ARG A 101 9.78 -13.76 12.57
N ALA A 102 9.15 -13.26 13.64
CA ALA A 102 7.70 -13.07 13.67
C ALA A 102 7.26 -12.01 12.65
N GLU A 103 8.09 -10.98 12.47
CA GLU A 103 7.79 -9.81 11.65
C GLU A 103 8.26 -9.91 10.19
N THR A 104 9.00 -10.96 9.83
CA THR A 104 9.55 -11.13 8.48
C THR A 104 8.45 -11.20 7.42
N GLY A 105 7.35 -11.89 7.72
CA GLY A 105 6.22 -12.03 6.78
C GLY A 105 5.58 -10.67 6.46
N ASN A 106 5.30 -9.87 7.51
CA ASN A 106 4.75 -8.52 7.36
C ASN A 106 5.72 -7.61 6.60
N LEU A 107 7.01 -7.66 6.95
CA LEU A 107 8.04 -6.83 6.29
C LEU A 107 8.13 -7.12 4.78
N VAL A 108 8.21 -8.39 4.40
CA VAL A 108 8.28 -8.80 2.99
C VAL A 108 7.00 -8.38 2.26
N PHE A 109 5.83 -8.60 2.88
CA PHE A 109 4.55 -8.20 2.31
C PHE A 109 4.48 -6.69 2.06
N GLU A 110 4.83 -5.87 3.05
CA GLU A 110 4.81 -4.40 2.94
C GLU A 110 5.72 -3.91 1.80
N ILE A 111 6.93 -4.48 1.68
CA ILE A 111 7.86 -4.16 0.60
C ILE A 111 7.29 -4.56 -0.76
N LEU A 112 6.73 -5.76 -0.89
CA LEU A 112 6.17 -6.25 -2.15
C LEU A 112 4.96 -5.43 -2.62
N ILE A 113 4.07 -5.06 -1.70
CA ILE A 113 2.94 -4.17 -2.01
C ILE A 113 3.43 -2.79 -2.42
N GLY A 114 4.39 -2.21 -1.69
CA GLY A 114 4.99 -0.93 -2.04
C GLY A 114 5.62 -0.95 -3.44
N LEU A 115 6.41 -1.98 -3.75
CA LEU A 115 7.00 -2.15 -5.09
C LEU A 115 5.91 -2.23 -6.17
N THR A 116 4.89 -3.04 -5.95
CA THR A 116 3.80 -3.26 -6.92
C THR A 116 3.03 -1.97 -7.20
N LEU A 117 2.72 -1.18 -6.16
CA LEU A 117 2.02 0.10 -6.28
C LEU A 117 2.86 1.19 -6.96
N SER A 118 4.19 1.09 -6.91
CA SER A 118 5.08 2.06 -7.56
C SER A 118 5.22 1.87 -9.07
N LEU A 119 4.97 0.66 -9.58
CA LEU A 119 5.13 0.30 -10.99
C LEU A 119 4.41 1.23 -11.99
N PRO A 120 3.11 1.55 -11.84
CA PRO A 120 2.40 2.38 -12.82
C PRO A 120 2.99 3.78 -12.95
N PHE A 121 3.53 4.35 -11.86
CA PHE A 121 4.14 5.68 -11.86
C PHE A 121 5.41 5.72 -12.70
N PHE A 122 6.33 4.77 -12.49
CA PHE A 122 7.58 4.71 -13.25
C PHE A 122 7.37 4.30 -14.72
N ASN A 123 6.40 3.41 -15.00
CA ASN A 123 6.08 3.05 -16.37
C ASN A 123 5.39 4.21 -17.13
N ALA A 124 4.55 5.01 -16.47
CA ALA A 124 3.99 6.23 -17.06
C ALA A 124 5.09 7.26 -17.37
N GLY A 125 6.02 7.50 -16.43
CA GLY A 125 7.16 8.41 -16.65
C GLY A 125 8.06 7.98 -17.82
N ARG A 126 8.28 6.67 -17.97
CA ARG A 126 9.06 6.11 -19.09
C ARG A 126 8.37 6.30 -20.45
N LEU A 127 7.04 6.23 -20.50
CA LEU A 127 6.25 6.52 -21.72
C LEU A 127 6.37 8.00 -22.14
N VAL A 128 6.35 8.93 -21.18
CA VAL A 128 6.54 10.37 -21.46
C VAL A 128 7.94 10.65 -22.00
N LEU A 129 8.99 10.04 -21.42
CA LEU A 129 10.37 10.24 -21.86
C LEU A 129 10.65 9.69 -23.28
N HIS A 130 10.00 8.57 -23.67
CA HIS A 130 10.17 8.02 -25.03
C HIS A 130 9.30 8.75 -26.08
N GLY A 131 8.16 9.32 -25.68
CA GLY A 131 7.32 10.13 -26.56
C GLY A 131 7.81 11.57 -26.75
N GLY A 132 8.61 12.09 -25.81
CA GLY A 132 9.21 13.43 -25.88
C GLY A 132 10.54 13.51 -26.65
N MET A 133 11.07 12.38 -27.14
CA MET A 133 12.30 12.30 -27.97
C MET A 133 12.01 12.18 -29.47
N ILE A 134 10.81 12.53 -29.91
CA ILE A 134 10.50 12.78 -31.31
C ILE A 134 10.20 14.27 -31.50
N ALA A 135 11.25 15.08 -31.47
CA ALA A 135 11.28 16.43 -32.01
C ALA A 135 12.37 16.48 -33.08
#